data_AF-A0A9P6XND9-F1
#
_entry.id   AF-A0A9P6XND9-F1
#
_cell.length_a   1.000
_cell.length_b   1.000
_cell.length_c   1.000
_cell.angle_alpha   90.00
_cell.angle_beta   90.00
_cell.angle_gamma   90.00
#
_symmetry.space_group_name_H-M   'P 1'
#
loop_
_entity.id
_entity.type
_entity.pdbx_description
1 polymer ?
#
loop_
_entity_poly.entity_id
_entity_poly.type
_entity_poly.pdbx_seq_one_letter_code
_entity_poly.pdbx_strand_id
1 'polypeptide(L)'
;MVAFEVVRDKTGHEAAGDLAAQIVQAAYQGGLILVKAGFHGNVIRFLAPLCITDDELARGLDILERAVAEVQQAADAHARHAA
;
A
#
# COMPACT_ATOMS: atom_id res chain seq x y z
N MET A 1 5.42 -14.84 6.21
CA MET A 1 4.23 -14.10 5.75
C MET A 1 4.11 -12.85 6.61
N VAL A 2 4.12 -11.67 5.99
CA VAL A 2 4.05 -10.37 6.68
C VAL A 2 2.97 -9.51 6.02
N ALA A 3 2.48 -8.51 6.76
CA ALA A 3 1.49 -7.57 6.28
C ALA A 3 1.68 -6.23 6.98
N PHE A 4 1.16 -5.17 6.38
CA PHE A 4 1.09 -3.87 7.02
C PHE A 4 -0.33 -3.32 6.94
N GLU A 5 -0.68 -2.56 7.95
CA GLU A 5 -1.97 -1.89 8.06
C GLU A 5 -1.84 -0.44 7.60
N VAL A 6 -2.75 -0.01 6.74
CA VAL A 6 -2.85 1.38 6.27
C VAL A 6 -3.84 2.11 7.17
N VAL A 7 -3.36 3.18 7.79
CA VAL A 7 -4.12 4.01 8.74
C VAL A 7 -4.07 5.47 8.29
N ARG A 8 -5.12 6.25 8.60
CA ARG A 8 -5.16 7.68 8.27
C ARG A 8 -4.20 8.49 9.13
N ASP A 9 -4.02 8.05 10.37
CA ASP A 9 -3.24 8.77 11.36
C ASP A 9 -2.43 7.81 12.23
N LYS A 10 -1.26 8.27 12.69
CA LYS A 10 -0.31 7.44 13.44
C LYS A 10 -0.71 7.21 14.91
N THR A 11 -1.77 7.84 15.41
CA THR A 11 -2.11 7.87 16.84
C THR A 11 -3.42 7.17 17.18
N GLY A 12 -4.49 7.48 16.45
CA GLY A 12 -5.81 6.88 16.52
C GLY A 12 -5.96 5.64 15.67
N HIS A 13 -5.02 5.39 14.74
CA HIS A 13 -4.98 4.21 13.88
C HIS A 13 -6.30 4.01 13.11
N GLU A 14 -6.94 5.11 12.69
CA GLU A 14 -8.18 5.01 11.93
C GLU A 14 -7.93 4.24 10.62
N ALA A 15 -8.69 3.17 10.39
CA ALA A 15 -8.51 2.30 9.23
C ALA A 15 -8.72 3.04 7.90
N ALA A 16 -7.73 2.99 7.01
CA ALA A 16 -7.75 3.66 5.70
C ALA A 16 -7.92 2.66 4.54
N GLY A 17 -9.07 1.99 4.48
CA GLY A 17 -9.34 0.96 3.46
C GLY A 17 -9.40 1.47 2.02
N ASP A 18 -9.80 2.74 1.85
CA ASP A 18 -9.78 3.49 0.59
C ASP A 18 -8.35 3.74 0.10
N LEU A 19 -7.46 4.21 0.98
CA LEU A 19 -6.05 4.42 0.64
C LEU A 19 -5.36 3.09 0.34
N ALA A 20 -5.63 2.03 1.11
CA ALA A 20 -5.14 0.69 0.81
C ALA A 20 -5.59 0.20 -0.58
N ALA A 21 -6.83 0.50 -0.99
CA ALA A 21 -7.32 0.17 -2.33
C ALA A 21 -6.54 0.90 -3.43
N GLN A 22 -6.27 2.19 -3.23
CA GLN A 22 -5.50 3.00 -4.17
C GLN A 22 -4.04 2.52 -4.27
N ILE A 23 -3.41 2.17 -3.15
CA ILE A 23 -2.04 1.63 -3.14
C ILE A 23 -1.96 0.34 -3.95
N VAL A 24 -2.90 -0.59 -3.72
CA VAL A 24 -2.93 -1.86 -4.48
C VAL A 24 -3.17 -1.61 -5.97
N GLN A 25 -4.01 -0.64 -6.33
CA GLN A 25 -4.25 -0.29 -7.73
C GLN A 25 -3.01 0.34 -8.39
N ALA A 26 -2.31 1.24 -7.71
CA ALA A 26 -1.08 1.86 -8.21
C ALA A 26 0.05 0.82 -8.33
N ALA A 27 0.20 -0.07 -7.35
CA ALA A 27 1.14 -1.20 -7.42
C ALA A 27 0.82 -2.11 -8.62
N TYR A 28 -0.46 -2.42 -8.86
CA TYR A 28 -0.90 -3.21 -10.01
C TYR A 28 -0.53 -2.56 -11.34
N GLN A 29 -0.73 -1.24 -11.48
CA GLN A 29 -0.30 -0.48 -12.66
C GLN A 29 1.24 -0.48 -12.84
N GLY A 30 1.99 -0.55 -11.73
CA GLY A 30 3.44 -0.72 -11.72
C GLY A 30 3.93 -2.14 -12.01
N GLY A 31 3.03 -3.11 -12.19
CA GLY A 31 3.37 -4.51 -12.47
C GLY A 31 3.50 -5.41 -11.24
N LEU A 32 3.06 -4.96 -10.06
CA LEU A 32 3.10 -5.72 -8.81
C LEU A 32 1.68 -6.12 -8.36
N ILE A 33 1.45 -7.42 -8.17
CA ILE A 33 0.18 -7.93 -7.64
C ILE A 33 0.24 -8.00 -6.12
N LEU A 34 -0.69 -7.32 -5.46
CA LEU A 34 -0.86 -7.32 -4.00
C LEU A 34 -2.30 -7.65 -3.62
N VAL A 35 -2.49 -8.20 -2.43
CA VAL A 35 -3.81 -8.60 -1.91
C VAL A 35 -4.14 -7.80 -0.66
N LYS A 36 -5.35 -7.25 -0.63
CA LYS A 36 -5.93 -6.62 0.56
C LYS A 36 -6.59 -7.65 1.48
N ALA A 37 -6.61 -7.36 2.76
CA ALA A 37 -7.21 -8.17 3.80
C ALA A 37 -7.68 -7.27 4.97
N GLY A 38 -8.05 -7.90 6.08
CA GLY A 38 -8.53 -7.22 7.29
C GLY A 38 -10.02 -6.89 7.21
N PHE A 39 -10.66 -6.73 8.37
CA PHE A 39 -12.09 -6.47 8.46
C PHE A 39 -12.49 -5.16 7.76
N HIS A 40 -11.64 -4.14 7.86
CA HIS A 40 -11.84 -2.82 7.24
C HIS A 40 -11.19 -2.70 5.84
N GLY A 41 -10.62 -3.79 5.30
CA GLY A 41 -10.00 -3.80 3.97
C GLY A 41 -8.74 -2.92 3.85
N ASN A 42 -8.13 -2.57 4.97
CA ASN A 42 -6.99 -1.65 5.09
C ASN A 42 -5.64 -2.36 5.31
N VAL A 43 -5.60 -3.69 5.31
CA VAL A 43 -4.35 -4.46 5.48
C VAL A 43 -3.87 -4.94 4.11
N ILE A 44 -2.59 -4.76 3.79
CA ILE A 44 -1.96 -5.28 2.57
C ILE A 44 -1.01 -6.42 2.96
N ARG A 45 -1.20 -7.60 2.35
CA ARG A 45 -0.41 -8.80 2.65
C ARG A 45 0.70 -9.02 1.64
N PHE A 46 1.90 -9.33 2.13
CA PHE A 46 3.01 -9.82 1.32
C PHE A 46 3.01 -11.36 1.29
N LEU A 47 2.70 -11.87 0.12
CA LEU A 47 2.63 -13.30 -0.19
C LEU A 47 3.60 -13.63 -1.32
N ALA A 48 4.85 -13.15 -1.20
CA ALA A 48 5.92 -13.51 -2.14
C ALA A 48 6.18 -15.04 -2.11
N PRO A 49 6.47 -15.66 -3.26
CA PRO A 49 6.81 -17.08 -3.30
C PRO A 49 8.13 -17.34 -2.58
N LEU A 50 8.29 -18.53 -2.00
CA LEU A 50 9.51 -18.90 -1.25
C LEU A 50 10.75 -19.03 -2.14
N CYS A 51 10.58 -19.08 -3.46
CA CYS A 51 11.64 -19.16 -4.46
C CYS A 51 11.93 -17.81 -5.15
N ILE A 52 11.36 -16.70 -4.67
CA ILE A 52 11.64 -15.36 -5.21
C ILE A 52 13.14 -15.04 -5.11
N THR A 53 13.70 -14.40 -6.14
CA THR A 53 15.09 -13.90 -6.06
C THR A 53 15.16 -12.56 -5.33
N ASP A 54 16.34 -12.20 -4.83
CA ASP A 54 16.55 -10.89 -4.20
C ASP A 54 16.26 -9.73 -5.19
N ASP A 55 16.59 -9.91 -6.47
CA ASP A 55 16.31 -8.91 -7.52
C ASP A 55 14.81 -8.78 -7.84
N GLU A 56 14.05 -9.87 -7.79
CA GLU A 56 12.59 -9.83 -7.91
C GLU A 56 11.95 -9.16 -6.69
N LEU A 57 12.44 -9.49 -5.49
CA LEU A 57 11.96 -8.89 -4.25
C LEU A 57 12.24 -7.39 -4.22
N ALA A 58 13.46 -6.96 -4.56
CA ALA A 58 13.85 -5.56 -4.62
C ALA A 58 12.95 -4.77 -5.59
N ARG A 59 12.77 -5.28 -6.82
CA ARG A 59 11.86 -4.66 -7.80
C ARG A 59 10.42 -4.55 -7.29
N GLY A 60 9.92 -5.57 -6.60
CA GLY A 60 8.58 -5.53 -6.00
C GLY A 60 8.47 -4.47 -4.90
N LEU A 61 9.49 -4.35 -4.05
CA LEU A 61 9.54 -3.34 -3.00
C LEU A 61 9.64 -1.91 -3.56
N ASP A 62 10.43 -1.70 -4.62
CA ASP A 62 10.53 -0.40 -5.31
C ASP A 62 9.18 0.04 -5.90
N ILE A 63 8.43 -0.90 -6.52
CA ILE A 63 7.09 -0.62 -7.05
C ILE A 63 6.14 -0.25 -5.91
N LEU A 64 6.19 -0.98 -4.80
CA LEU A 64 5.36 -0.69 -3.64
C LEU A 64 5.68 0.68 -3.03
N GLU A 65 6.95 1.01 -2.82
CA GLU A 65 7.37 2.30 -2.26
C GLU A 65 6.82 3.45 -3.10
N ARG A 66 6.97 3.36 -4.42
CA ARG A 66 6.41 4.34 -5.36
C ARG A 66 4.89 4.45 -5.26
N ALA A 67 4.18 3.32 -5.21
CA ALA A 67 2.72 3.29 -5.10
C ALA A 67 2.23 3.94 -3.79
N VAL A 68 2.91 3.67 -2.67
CA VAL A 68 2.60 4.29 -1.38
C VAL A 68 2.88 5.80 -1.42
N ALA A 69 4.03 6.21 -1.94
CA ALA A 69 4.40 7.62 -2.04
C ALA A 69 3.41 8.42 -2.91
N GLU A 70 2.99 7.87 -4.04
CA GLU A 70 2.00 8.49 -4.94
C GLU A 70 0.66 8.72 -4.24
N VAL A 71 0.13 7.69 -3.56
CA VAL A 71 -1.14 7.79 -2.84
C VAL A 71 -1.04 8.74 -1.66
N GLN A 72 0.08 8.73 -0.92
CA GLN A 72 0.30 9.67 0.18
C GLN A 72 0.33 11.12 -0.31
N GLN A 73 1.05 11.41 -1.39
CA GLN A 73 1.12 12.75 -1.97
C GLN A 73 -0.26 13.23 -2.44
N ALA A 74 -1.05 12.36 -3.06
CA ALA A 74 -2.41 12.67 -3.47
C ALA A 74 -3.31 12.95 -2.25
N ALA A 75 -3.23 12.13 -1.19
CA ALA A 75 -3.98 12.33 0.04
C ALA A 75 -3.63 13.67 0.72
N ASP A 76 -2.34 13.99 0.81
CA ASP A 76 -1.84 15.24 1.41
C ASP A 76 -2.24 16.48 0.58
N ALA A 77 -2.32 16.35 -0.75
CA ALA A 77 -2.81 17.43 -1.61
C ALA A 77 -4.31 17.68 -1.38
N HIS A 78 -5.13 16.64 -1.28
CA HIS A 78 -6.56 16.78 -1.00
C HIS A 78 -6.82 17.40 0.38
N ALA A 79 -6.08 16.97 1.41
CA ALA A 79 -6.21 17.53 2.76
C ALA A 79 -5.90 19.05 2.79
N ARG A 80 -4.91 19.50 2.02
CA ARG A 80 -4.55 20.93 1.91
C ARG A 80 -5.59 21.78 1.17
N HIS A 81 -6.37 21.20 0.27
CA HIS A 81 -7.42 21.93 -0.46
C HIS A 81 -8.77 21.94 0.28
N ALA A 82 -8.95 21.09 1.30
CA ALA A 82 -10.16 21.02 2.11
C ALA A 82 -10.12 21.93 3.36
N ALA A 83 -8.97 22.53 3.66
CA ALA A 83 -8.73 23.47 4.77
C ALA A 83 -8.73 24.92 4.27
#